data_AF-A0A1M6HJE9-F1
#
_entry.id   AF-A0A1M6HJE9-F1
#
_cell.length_a   1.000
_cell.length_b   1.000
_cell.length_c   1.000
_cell.angle_alpha   90.00
_cell.angle_beta   90.00
_cell.angle_gamma   90.00
#
_symmetry.space_group_name_H-M   'P 1'
#
loop_
_entity.id
_entity.type
_entity.pdbx_description
1 polymer ?
#
loop_
_entity_poly.entity_id
_entity_poly.type
_entity_poly.pdbx_seq_one_letter_code
_entity_poly.pdbx_strand_id
1 'polypeptide(L)'
;MPLAPFRRAAAPLLAAALLAACAPLDDLRRLADPARTPTNAAVEVAVKANHGSVIQDILAGGGPALAAAYDAGRVPAGDRAARTLQLQGNIALYNDNPGALALAISSFGA
;
A
#
# COMPACT_ATOMS: atom_id res chain seq x y z
N MET A 1 -2.70 53.91 50.08
CA MET A 1 -3.82 52.95 49.93
C MET A 1 -4.90 53.63 49.09
N PRO A 2 -5.56 53.02 48.08
CA PRO A 2 -5.45 51.67 47.49
C PRO A 2 -5.20 51.68 45.95
N LEU A 3 -5.21 50.47 45.36
CA LEU A 3 -4.64 50.05 44.07
C LEU A 3 -5.66 49.88 42.91
N ALA A 4 -5.16 50.11 41.67
CA ALA A 4 -5.47 49.49 40.37
C ALA A 4 -6.83 49.77 39.67
N PRO A 5 -6.93 49.67 38.31
CA PRO A 5 -6.93 48.35 37.66
C PRO A 5 -6.02 48.19 36.43
N PHE A 6 -5.52 46.95 36.34
CA PHE A 6 -4.76 46.31 35.28
C PHE A 6 -5.31 46.51 33.85
N ARG A 7 -4.45 46.95 32.94
CA ARG A 7 -4.62 46.76 31.49
C ARG A 7 -4.44 45.26 31.17
N ARG A 8 -5.52 44.59 30.80
CA ARG A 8 -5.48 43.19 30.32
C ARG A 8 -4.85 43.14 28.92
N ALA A 9 -3.62 42.66 28.84
CA ALA A 9 -3.07 42.07 27.64
C ALA A 9 -3.69 40.67 27.47
N ALA A 10 -4.46 40.45 26.42
CA ALA A 10 -4.96 39.13 26.05
C ALA A 10 -5.18 39.10 24.53
N ALA A 11 -4.11 38.86 23.78
CA ALA A 11 -4.19 38.84 22.32
C ALA A 11 -3.31 37.84 21.55
N PRO A 12 -2.37 37.03 22.09
CA PRO A 12 -1.58 36.16 21.21
C PRO A 12 -2.03 34.68 21.20
N LEU A 13 -2.81 34.20 22.17
CA LEU A 13 -3.01 32.75 22.34
C LEU A 13 -4.03 32.10 21.39
N LEU A 14 -4.86 32.87 20.67
CA LEU A 14 -5.86 32.28 19.77
C LEU A 14 -5.34 31.96 18.35
N ALA A 15 -4.19 32.50 17.94
CA ALA A 15 -3.70 32.38 16.56
C ALA A 15 -2.86 31.11 16.30
N ALA A 16 -2.38 30.41 17.33
CA ALA A 16 -1.49 29.26 17.17
C ALA A 16 -2.20 27.92 16.91
N ALA A 17 -3.53 27.84 17.08
CA ALA A 17 -4.27 26.57 17.04
C ALA A 17 -4.72 26.12 15.63
N LEU A 18 -4.65 26.98 14.61
CA LEU A 18 -5.20 26.68 13.28
C LEU A 18 -4.22 26.04 12.28
N LEU A 19 -2.92 25.99 12.58
CA LEU A 19 -1.90 25.50 11.64
C LEU A 19 -1.45 24.04 11.87
N ALA A 20 -1.90 23.37 12.93
CA ALA A 20 -1.45 22.01 13.29
C ALA A 20 -2.40 20.88 12.82
N ALA A 21 -3.52 21.19 12.18
CA ALA A 21 -4.59 20.22 11.92
C ALA A 21 -4.41 19.33 10.67
N CYS A 22 -3.41 19.59 9.81
CA CYS A 22 -3.22 18.80 8.58
C CYS A 22 -2.35 17.54 8.76
N ALA A 23 -1.44 17.49 9.74
CA ALA A 23 -0.62 16.30 10.00
C ALA A 23 -1.40 15.06 10.50
N PRO A 24 -2.40 15.17 11.40
CA PRO A 24 -3.03 13.97 11.98
C PRO A 24 -3.90 13.19 10.99
N LEU A 25 -4.39 13.80 9.90
CA LEU A 25 -5.27 13.10 8.96
C LEU A 25 -4.53 12.12 8.06
N ASP A 26 -3.29 12.43 7.67
CA ASP A 26 -2.45 11.54 6.85
C ASP A 26 -1.98 10.30 7.63
N ASP A 27 -1.61 10.47 8.91
CA ASP A 27 -1.27 9.34 9.77
C ASP A 27 -2.48 8.44 10.04
N LEU A 28 -3.67 9.02 10.27
CA LEU A 28 -4.89 8.23 10.42
C LEU A 28 -5.27 7.48 9.14
N ARG A 29 -5.03 8.06 7.96
CA ARG A 29 -5.23 7.38 6.67
C ARG A 29 -4.27 6.21 6.45
N ARG A 30 -3.02 6.35 6.90
CA ARG A 30 -2.02 5.27 6.85
C ARG A 30 -2.33 4.16 7.85
N LEU A 31 -2.90 4.51 9.01
CA LEU A 31 -3.34 3.56 10.03
C LEU A 31 -4.68 2.89 9.68
N ALA A 32 -5.50 3.50 8.81
CA ALA A 32 -6.79 2.95 8.40
C ALA A 32 -6.67 1.67 7.55
N ASP A 33 -5.50 1.42 6.94
CA ASP A 33 -5.20 0.15 6.27
C ASP A 33 -3.72 -0.23 6.49
N PRO A 34 -3.38 -0.82 7.65
CA PRO A 34 -2.00 -1.21 7.94
C PRO A 34 -1.50 -2.34 7.02
N ALA A 35 -2.39 -2.98 6.25
CA ALA A 35 -2.02 -3.96 5.23
C ALA A 35 -1.66 -3.31 3.88
N ARG A 36 -1.93 -2.02 3.66
CA ARG A 36 -1.67 -1.32 2.40
C ARG A 36 -0.35 -0.55 2.44
N THR A 37 0.75 -1.27 2.30
CA THR A 37 2.04 -0.65 1.97
C THR A 37 2.03 -0.10 0.53
N PRO A 38 2.87 0.89 0.19
CA PRO A 38 2.96 1.41 -1.18
C PRO A 38 3.27 0.32 -2.22
N THR A 39 4.05 -0.70 -1.83
CA THR A 39 4.32 -1.88 -2.66
C THR A 39 3.06 -2.71 -2.89
N ASN A 40 2.23 -2.91 -1.87
CA ASN A 40 0.97 -3.63 -2.00
C ASN A 40 -0.02 -2.93 -2.93
N ALA A 41 -0.10 -1.59 -2.87
CA ALA A 41 -0.92 -0.82 -3.81
C ALA A 41 -0.40 -0.93 -5.26
N ALA A 42 0.92 -0.92 -5.48
CA ALA A 42 1.49 -1.07 -6.81
C ALA A 42 1.23 -2.45 -7.42
N VAL A 43 1.39 -3.52 -6.62
CA VAL A 43 1.07 -4.89 -7.04
C VAL A 43 -0.41 -5.02 -7.37
N GLU A 44 -1.28 -4.50 -6.51
CA GLU A 44 -2.73 -4.55 -6.71
C GLU A 44 -3.14 -3.93 -8.06
N VAL A 45 -2.58 -2.76 -8.39
CA VAL A 45 -2.82 -2.10 -9.68
C VAL A 45 -2.30 -2.94 -10.84
N ALA A 46 -1.05 -3.43 -10.76
CA ALA A 46 -0.44 -4.22 -11.82
C ALA A 46 -1.23 -5.52 -12.12
N VAL A 47 -1.66 -6.21 -11.06
CA VAL A 47 -2.43 -7.46 -11.16
C VAL A 47 -3.85 -7.20 -11.65
N LYS A 48 -4.59 -6.24 -11.06
CA LYS A 48 -5.99 -6.00 -11.46
C LYS A 48 -6.10 -5.50 -12.89
N ALA A 49 -5.16 -4.67 -13.36
CA ALA A 49 -5.16 -4.17 -14.73
C ALA A 49 -4.87 -5.26 -15.78
N ASN A 50 -4.17 -6.33 -15.40
CA ASN A 50 -3.67 -7.35 -16.34
C ASN A 50 -4.00 -8.78 -15.92
N HIS A 51 -5.02 -8.99 -15.09
CA HIS A 51 -5.23 -10.24 -14.35
C HIS A 51 -5.24 -11.48 -15.24
N GLY A 52 -5.97 -11.46 -16.36
CA GLY A 52 -5.98 -12.56 -17.33
C GLY A 52 -4.59 -12.88 -17.88
N SER A 53 -3.81 -11.87 -18.28
CA SER A 53 -2.43 -12.06 -18.76
C SER A 53 -1.50 -12.59 -17.66
N VAL A 54 -1.65 -12.10 -16.42
CA VAL A 54 -0.88 -12.62 -15.28
C VAL A 54 -1.20 -14.09 -15.02
N ILE A 55 -2.46 -14.50 -15.11
CA ILE A 55 -2.86 -15.91 -14.99
C ILE A 55 -2.23 -16.76 -16.09
N GLN A 56 -2.27 -16.30 -17.36
CA GLN A 56 -1.63 -17.03 -18.46
C GLN A 56 -0.11 -17.14 -18.28
N ASP A 57 0.54 -16.07 -17.86
CA ASP A 57 1.98 -16.06 -17.57
C ASP A 57 2.33 -17.02 -16.42
N ILE A 58 1.51 -17.08 -15.36
CA ILE A 58 1.69 -18.06 -14.27
C ILE A 58 1.62 -19.48 -14.84
N LEU A 59 0.60 -19.80 -15.64
CA LEU A 59 0.45 -21.12 -16.25
C LEU A 59 1.60 -21.47 -17.21
N ALA A 60 2.14 -20.47 -17.92
CA ALA A 60 3.28 -20.63 -18.81
C ALA A 60 4.64 -20.73 -18.08
N GLY A 61 4.67 -20.52 -16.76
CA GLY A 61 5.91 -20.53 -15.95
C GLY A 61 6.66 -19.20 -15.94
N GLY A 62 6.10 -18.15 -16.52
CA GLY A 62 6.65 -16.81 -16.59
C GLY A 62 6.07 -16.01 -17.75
N GLY A 63 6.29 -14.70 -17.72
CA GLY A 63 5.90 -13.80 -18.80
C GLY A 63 5.94 -12.33 -18.35
N PRO A 64 5.71 -11.39 -19.28
CA PRO A 64 5.91 -9.97 -19.04
C PRO A 64 4.92 -9.37 -18.02
N ALA A 65 3.68 -9.83 -17.98
CA ALA A 65 2.68 -9.33 -17.03
C ALA A 65 3.00 -9.82 -15.61
N LEU A 66 3.38 -11.09 -15.47
CA LEU A 66 3.83 -11.63 -14.19
C LEU A 66 5.15 -10.98 -13.72
N ALA A 67 6.09 -10.74 -14.64
CA ALA A 67 7.33 -10.03 -14.33
C ALA A 67 7.06 -8.61 -13.82
N ALA A 68 6.16 -7.86 -14.47
CA ALA A 68 5.77 -6.53 -14.02
C ALA A 68 5.09 -6.55 -12.63
N ALA A 69 4.26 -7.55 -12.35
CA ALA A 69 3.67 -7.72 -11.02
C ALA A 69 4.74 -8.04 -9.95
N TYR A 70 5.72 -8.88 -10.28
CA TYR A 70 6.87 -9.12 -9.40
C TYR A 70 7.73 -7.89 -9.18
N ASP A 71 7.94 -7.06 -10.22
CA ASP A 71 8.68 -5.79 -10.10
C ASP A 71 7.94 -4.81 -9.18
N ALA A 72 6.62 -4.68 -9.34
CA ALA A 72 5.77 -3.87 -8.47
C ALA A 72 5.84 -4.32 -7.00
N GLY A 73 5.93 -5.64 -6.79
CA GLY A 73 6.07 -6.26 -5.47
C GLY A 73 7.51 -6.32 -4.96
N ARG A 74 8.50 -5.87 -5.73
CA ARG A 74 9.93 -5.98 -5.41
C ARG A 74 10.36 -7.42 -5.08
N VAL A 75 9.77 -8.40 -5.75
CA VAL A 75 10.13 -9.81 -5.57
C VAL A 75 11.53 -10.05 -6.15
N PRO A 76 12.49 -10.56 -5.34
CA PRO A 76 13.86 -10.80 -5.79
C PRO A 76 13.89 -11.71 -7.03
N ALA A 77 14.69 -11.35 -8.04
CA ALA A 77 14.74 -12.10 -9.29
C ALA A 77 15.07 -13.58 -9.10
N GLY A 78 15.97 -13.91 -8.16
CA GLY A 78 16.32 -15.29 -7.82
C GLY A 78 15.18 -16.12 -7.23
N ASP A 79 14.17 -15.48 -6.65
CA ASP A 79 13.04 -16.15 -6.01
C ASP A 79 11.88 -16.40 -6.98
N ARG A 80 11.80 -15.63 -8.07
CA ARG A 80 10.62 -15.58 -8.96
C ARG A 80 10.23 -16.94 -9.51
N ALA A 81 11.21 -17.78 -9.91
CA ALA A 81 10.91 -19.12 -10.42
C ALA A 81 10.19 -19.98 -9.37
N ALA A 82 10.69 -19.98 -8.13
CA ALA A 82 10.06 -20.70 -7.03
C ALA A 82 8.68 -20.12 -6.67
N ARG A 83 8.53 -18.78 -6.71
CA ARG A 83 7.23 -18.12 -6.48
C ARG A 83 6.22 -18.45 -7.58
N THR A 84 6.64 -18.55 -8.83
CA THR A 84 5.75 -18.93 -9.93
C THR A 84 5.25 -20.36 -9.74
N LEU A 85 6.11 -21.30 -9.34
CA LEU A 85 5.67 -22.67 -8.99
C LEU A 85 4.66 -22.67 -7.83
N GLN A 86 4.88 -21.84 -6.80
CA GLN A 86 3.93 -21.68 -5.69
C GLN A 86 2.57 -21.11 -6.16
N LEU A 87 2.58 -20.17 -7.10
CA LEU A 87 1.36 -19.62 -7.68
C LEU A 87 0.62 -20.65 -8.54
N GLN A 88 1.34 -21.42 -9.36
CA GLN A 88 0.77 -22.51 -10.18
C GLN A 88 0.07 -23.56 -9.32
N GLY A 89 0.69 -23.98 -8.21
CA GLY A 89 0.09 -24.94 -7.27
C GLY A 89 -1.23 -24.46 -6.64
N ASN A 90 -1.44 -23.14 -6.61
CA ASN A 90 -2.60 -22.48 -6.02
C ASN A 90 -3.50 -21.77 -7.07
N ILE A 91 -3.34 -22.07 -8.36
CA ILE A 91 -3.94 -21.26 -9.44
C ILE A 91 -5.47 -21.14 -9.35
N ALA A 92 -6.15 -22.18 -8.84
CA ALA A 92 -7.59 -22.19 -8.62
C ALA A 92 -8.06 -21.09 -7.66
N LEU A 93 -7.21 -20.64 -6.72
CA LEU A 93 -7.52 -19.54 -5.80
C LEU A 93 -7.50 -18.17 -6.49
N TYR A 94 -6.84 -18.06 -7.64
CA TYR A 94 -6.55 -16.78 -8.29
C TYR A 94 -7.38 -16.53 -9.55
N ASN A 95 -7.91 -17.58 -10.19
CA ASN A 95 -8.60 -17.49 -11.48
C ASN A 95 -9.72 -16.44 -11.53
N ASP A 96 -10.49 -16.28 -10.47
CA ASP A 96 -11.59 -15.31 -10.38
C ASP A 96 -11.35 -14.27 -9.25
N ASN A 97 -10.15 -14.25 -8.67
CA ASN A 97 -9.84 -13.41 -7.52
C ASN A 97 -8.49 -12.68 -7.70
N PRO A 98 -8.48 -11.55 -8.45
CA PRO A 98 -7.27 -10.76 -8.63
C PRO A 98 -6.75 -10.15 -7.31
N GLY A 99 -7.62 -9.96 -6.31
CA GLY A 99 -7.21 -9.46 -4.99
C GLY A 99 -6.36 -10.48 -4.22
N ALA A 100 -6.77 -11.75 -4.23
CA ALA A 100 -5.98 -12.82 -3.64
C ALA A 100 -4.63 -13.00 -4.33
N LEU A 101 -4.59 -12.89 -5.66
CA LEU A 101 -3.35 -12.95 -6.41
C LEU A 101 -2.41 -11.79 -6.08
N ALA A 102 -2.94 -10.57 -5.98
CA ALA A 102 -2.17 -9.40 -5.58
C ALA A 102 -1.58 -9.58 -4.18
N LEU A 103 -2.36 -10.03 -3.20
CA LEU A 103 -1.86 -10.31 -1.84
C LEU A 103 -0.75 -11.37 -1.84
N ALA A 104 -0.91 -12.44 -2.61
CA ALA A 104 0.09 -13.49 -2.71
C ALA A 104 1.41 -12.94 -3.24
N ILE A 105 1.39 -12.18 -4.35
CA ILE A 105 2.59 -11.57 -4.94
C ILE A 105 3.22 -10.56 -3.98
N SER A 106 2.41 -9.72 -3.33
CA SER A 106 2.86 -8.78 -2.30
C SER A 106 3.60 -9.46 -1.15
N SER A 107 3.17 -10.64 -0.74
CA SER A 107 3.81 -11.40 0.36
C SER A 107 5.20 -11.96 0.02
N PHE A 108 5.57 -11.99 -1.26
CA PHE A 108 6.90 -12.43 -1.70
C PHE A 108 7.93 -11.29 -1.73
N GLY A 109 7.46 -10.05 -1.63
CA GLY A 109 8.27 -8.84 -1.65
C GLY A 109 8.89 -8.49 -0.30
N ALA A 110 9.87 -7.58 -0.33
CA ALA A 110 10.49 -6.97 0.84
C ALA A 110 10.43 -5.43 0.77
#